data_AF-A0A3N5TT93-F1
#
_entry.id   AF-A0A3N5TT93-F1
#
_cell.length_a   1.000
_cell.length_b   1.000
_cell.length_c   1.000
_cell.angle_alpha   90.00
_cell.angle_beta   90.00
_cell.angle_gamma   90.00
#
_symmetry.space_group_name_H-M   'P 1'
#
loop_
_entity.id
_entity.type
_entity.pdbx_description
1 polymer ?
#
loop_
_entity_poly.entity_id
_entity_poly.type
_entity_poly.pdbx_seq_one_letter_code
_entity_poly.pdbx_strand_id
1 'polypeptide(L)'
;SLVPFGEKADVNIINTCTVTHRADFQSRQLIRRAHRANPESLIIVTGCYAQVEAERIASIEGVTYILGNPEKERLLELLPQLLERQLPRIQVTEIQKETSFSDNPLYSFHYHTRAFLKIQDGCDSGCSYCIVPQARGPSRSLDPEKALEHLRALKRRGYKEVVLTGIHIGAYGRDLNPPISLEKLLARAEREETPERIRLSSVEPIDFTPGLISFLSESGKVCPHFHIPIQSGDDEILQRMNRDYSAPFLSGLLLDLHQRIREVSIGADIIAGFPGETEESFEKTVQLLESLPISYLHVFPFSKRRGTPASQFLQQVDEADIKTRAEKLRELGQRKRQAFYRQFLNRELAVLIEDHRDKETGKWKGVSRNYIPVLLLDDVRPENVSKWINREWPVVVNSVREKDVEGQIPQWRREHGDVAIVSLPEKRESPGEGAGKTGLGEERLASLKDLENRLGHQFKDIGWLDKALTHKSFAYQIYPQQGELSAMVSNEVLEFLGDAVLSLAVSHLLLQRFPEAQEGTLSKKRSHLVKQSSLAFFSGELKLEHCLLLGKGELQNGGKEKSSILANAYEAVIGAI
;
A
#
# COMPACT_ATOMS: atom_id res chain seq x y z
N SER A 1 -6.01 -12.28 33.14
CA SER A 1 -6.81 -12.34 31.89
C SER A 1 -7.13 -10.92 31.46
N LEU A 2 -7.37 -10.68 30.16
CA LEU A 2 -7.90 -9.40 29.68
C LEU A 2 -9.43 -9.46 29.69
N VAL A 3 -10.09 -8.38 30.11
CA VAL A 3 -11.56 -8.25 30.13
C VAL A 3 -12.01 -7.10 29.24
N PRO A 4 -13.25 -7.12 28.71
CA PRO A 4 -13.81 -5.99 27.98
C PRO A 4 -13.77 -4.69 28.78
N PHE A 5 -13.50 -3.58 28.11
CA PHE A 5 -13.39 -2.28 28.79
C PHE A 5 -14.72 -1.85 29.43
N GLY A 6 -14.68 -1.56 30.72
CA GLY A 6 -15.85 -1.23 31.53
C GLY A 6 -16.39 -2.38 32.38
N GLU A 7 -15.85 -3.58 32.23
CA GLU A 7 -16.01 -4.66 33.21
C GLU A 7 -15.00 -4.51 34.36
N LYS A 8 -15.16 -5.33 35.42
CA LYS A 8 -14.25 -5.31 36.57
C LYS A 8 -12.87 -5.83 36.16
N ALA A 9 -11.86 -4.96 36.23
CA ALA A 9 -10.46 -5.28 36.05
C ALA A 9 -9.67 -4.87 37.30
N ASP A 10 -8.63 -5.63 37.65
CA ASP A 10 -7.72 -5.30 38.76
C ASP A 10 -6.76 -4.17 38.39
N VAL A 11 -6.38 -4.10 37.11
CA VAL A 11 -5.46 -3.10 36.54
C VAL A 11 -6.06 -2.53 35.27
N ASN A 12 -6.11 -1.19 35.18
CA ASN A 12 -6.56 -0.45 34.00
C ASN A 12 -5.40 0.42 33.48
N ILE A 13 -4.95 0.17 32.25
CA ILE A 13 -3.94 1.01 31.58
C ILE A 13 -4.65 1.87 30.53
N ILE A 14 -4.66 3.19 30.73
CA ILE A 14 -5.34 4.16 29.88
C ILE A 14 -4.29 5.00 29.14
N ASN A 15 -4.04 4.67 27.88
CA ASN A 15 -3.18 5.45 27.00
C ASN A 15 -3.96 6.63 26.39
N THR A 16 -3.53 7.84 26.69
CA THR A 16 -4.25 9.09 26.42
C THR A 16 -3.62 9.88 25.26
N CYS A 17 -4.44 10.66 24.57
CA CYS A 17 -4.02 11.53 23.47
C CYS A 17 -4.32 13.00 23.81
N THR A 18 -3.51 13.93 23.30
CA THR A 18 -3.58 15.38 23.64
C THR A 18 -3.58 16.29 22.41
N VAL A 19 -4.13 15.85 21.27
CA VAL A 19 -4.10 16.67 20.03
C VAL A 19 -5.28 17.64 19.90
N THR A 20 -6.41 17.35 20.54
CA THR A 20 -7.60 18.22 20.55
C THR A 20 -8.24 18.23 21.94
N HIS A 21 -9.01 19.27 22.27
CA HIS A 21 -9.79 19.31 23.51
C HIS A 21 -10.77 18.14 23.65
N ARG A 22 -11.30 17.66 22.52
CA ARG A 22 -12.17 16.47 22.49
C ARG A 22 -11.42 15.22 22.90
N ALA A 23 -10.17 15.03 22.45
CA ALA A 23 -9.33 13.90 22.85
C ALA A 23 -9.02 13.94 24.36
N ASP A 24 -8.72 15.11 24.92
CA ASP A 24 -8.51 15.24 26.37
C ASP A 24 -9.80 14.89 27.14
N PHE A 25 -10.95 15.39 26.67
CA PHE A 25 -12.24 15.12 27.28
C PHE A 25 -12.58 13.63 27.27
N GLN A 26 -12.41 12.96 26.13
CA GLN A 26 -12.61 11.51 26.00
C GLN A 26 -11.66 10.73 26.92
N SER A 27 -10.39 11.15 27.01
CA SER A 27 -9.41 10.55 27.94
C SER A 27 -9.91 10.62 29.39
N ARG A 28 -10.39 11.79 29.84
CA ARG A 28 -10.96 11.95 31.19
C ARG A 28 -12.25 11.15 31.41
N GLN A 29 -13.06 10.95 30.36
CA GLN A 29 -14.25 10.10 30.45
C GLN A 29 -13.88 8.63 30.62
N LEU A 30 -12.85 8.15 29.90
CA LEU A 30 -12.35 6.77 30.04
C LEU A 30 -11.86 6.49 31.45
N ILE A 31 -11.08 7.42 32.03
CA ILE A 31 -10.60 7.32 33.43
C ILE A 31 -11.77 7.15 34.40
N ARG A 32 -12.77 8.04 34.34
CA ARG A 32 -13.95 7.95 35.22
C ARG A 32 -14.76 6.68 34.98
N ARG A 33 -14.83 6.19 33.74
CA ARG A 33 -15.52 4.93 33.44
C ARG A 33 -14.81 3.73 34.04
N ALA A 34 -13.48 3.66 33.94
CA ALA A 34 -12.68 2.61 34.57
C ALA A 34 -12.86 2.60 36.10
N HIS A 35 -12.80 3.79 36.73
CA HIS A 35 -13.02 3.92 38.16
C HIS A 35 -14.43 3.48 38.60
N ARG A 36 -15.48 3.86 37.86
CA ARG A 36 -16.85 3.40 38.15
C ARG A 36 -17.04 1.90 38.00
N ALA A 37 -16.33 1.26 37.07
CA ALA A 37 -16.41 -0.18 36.87
C ALA A 37 -15.81 -0.96 38.04
N ASN A 38 -14.66 -0.50 38.55
CA ASN A 38 -14.04 -1.05 39.76
C ASN A 38 -13.25 0.05 40.51
N PRO A 39 -13.80 0.59 41.62
CA PRO A 39 -13.12 1.61 42.41
C PRO A 39 -11.78 1.17 43.00
N GLU A 40 -11.62 -0.13 43.25
CA GLU A 40 -10.39 -0.73 43.79
C GLU A 40 -9.32 -0.99 42.73
N SER A 41 -9.64 -0.76 41.44
CA SER A 41 -8.70 -1.02 40.36
C SER A 41 -7.50 -0.07 40.37
N LEU A 42 -6.35 -0.61 40.03
CA LEU A 42 -5.14 0.15 39.81
C LEU A 42 -5.21 0.85 38.44
N ILE A 43 -5.53 2.14 38.43
CA ILE A 43 -5.69 2.94 37.20
C ILE A 43 -4.37 3.66 36.90
N ILE A 44 -3.68 3.18 35.87
CA ILE A 44 -2.46 3.76 35.31
C ILE A 44 -2.86 4.59 34.09
N VAL A 45 -2.62 5.90 34.14
CA VAL A 45 -2.85 6.82 33.01
C VAL A 45 -1.52 7.16 32.36
N THR A 46 -1.43 7.03 31.06
CA THR A 46 -0.19 7.31 30.30
C THR A 46 -0.50 7.97 28.95
N GLY A 47 0.52 8.25 28.15
CA GLY A 47 0.39 8.84 26.81
C GLY A 47 0.56 10.36 26.80
N CYS A 48 0.17 11.00 25.70
CA CYS A 48 0.47 12.40 25.45
C CYS A 48 -0.21 13.34 26.46
N TYR A 49 -1.45 13.06 26.88
CA TYR A 49 -2.17 13.94 27.83
C TYR A 49 -1.59 13.81 29.24
N ALA A 50 -1.20 12.59 29.64
CA ALA A 50 -0.42 12.34 30.86
C ALA A 50 0.90 13.11 30.89
N GLN A 51 1.62 13.18 29.76
CA GLN A 51 2.88 13.91 29.68
C GLN A 51 2.74 15.41 29.90
N VAL A 52 1.69 16.05 29.37
CA VAL A 52 1.57 17.52 29.38
C VAL A 52 0.72 18.07 30.52
N GLU A 53 -0.21 17.29 31.06
CA GLU A 53 -1.24 17.74 32.02
C GLU A 53 -1.38 16.76 33.19
N ALA A 54 -0.24 16.25 33.68
CA ALA A 54 -0.16 15.27 34.76
C ALA A 54 -0.94 15.68 36.01
N GLU A 55 -0.73 16.90 36.51
CA GLU A 55 -1.41 17.42 37.71
C GLU A 55 -2.93 17.46 37.55
N ARG A 56 -3.40 17.84 36.35
CA ARG A 56 -4.82 17.87 36.06
C ARG A 56 -5.43 16.47 36.06
N ILE A 57 -4.70 15.47 35.56
CA ILE A 57 -5.12 14.07 35.62
C ILE A 57 -5.06 13.55 37.05
N ALA A 58 -4.08 13.97 37.86
CA ALA A 58 -3.98 13.60 39.27
C ALA A 58 -5.17 14.09 40.10
N SER A 59 -5.81 15.18 39.69
CA SER A 59 -7.06 15.66 40.32
C SER A 59 -8.28 14.77 40.07
N ILE A 60 -8.20 13.82 39.13
CA ILE A 60 -9.31 12.91 38.81
C ILE A 60 -9.34 11.76 39.82
N GLU A 61 -10.49 11.59 40.45
CA GLU A 61 -10.76 10.48 41.37
C GLU A 61 -10.50 9.12 40.71
N GLY A 62 -9.88 8.22 41.47
CA GLY A 62 -9.54 6.86 41.03
C GLY A 62 -8.18 6.72 40.35
N VAL A 63 -7.52 7.80 39.90
CA VAL A 63 -6.20 7.68 39.24
C VAL A 63 -5.13 7.26 40.25
N THR A 64 -4.52 6.08 40.05
CA THR A 64 -3.48 5.53 40.93
C THR A 64 -2.09 5.98 40.51
N TYR A 65 -1.78 5.92 39.21
CA TYR A 65 -0.47 6.26 38.66
C TYR A 65 -0.59 7.06 37.36
N ILE A 66 0.35 7.98 37.16
CA ILE A 66 0.46 8.78 35.94
C ILE A 66 1.88 8.61 35.42
N LEU A 67 2.00 8.06 34.22
CA LEU A 67 3.27 7.75 33.58
C LEU A 67 3.46 8.60 32.32
N GLY A 68 4.59 9.28 32.21
CA GLY A 68 5.00 9.99 31.00
C GLY A 68 5.23 9.05 29.81
N ASN A 69 5.49 9.62 28.65
CA ASN A 69 5.78 8.84 27.45
C ASN A 69 7.04 7.98 27.57
N PRO A 70 8.16 8.42 28.20
CA PRO A 70 9.32 7.56 28.43
C PRO A 70 9.01 6.43 29.43
N GLU A 71 8.26 6.73 30.49
CA GLU A 71 7.84 5.73 31.49
C GLU A 71 6.90 4.67 30.91
N LYS A 72 6.03 5.07 29.98
CA LYS A 72 5.14 4.15 29.22
C LYS A 72 5.92 3.04 28.54
N GLU A 73 7.05 3.38 27.93
CA GLU A 73 7.89 2.41 27.21
C GLU A 73 8.58 1.42 28.18
N ARG A 74 8.69 1.77 29.46
CA ARG A 74 9.23 0.93 30.55
C ARG A 74 8.14 0.32 31.43
N LEU A 75 6.87 0.39 31.01
CA LEU A 75 5.73 0.01 31.85
C LEU A 75 5.85 -1.43 32.39
N LEU A 76 6.34 -2.37 31.59
CA LEU A 76 6.51 -3.77 32.01
C LEU A 76 7.54 -3.92 33.14
N GLU A 77 8.62 -3.13 33.10
CA GLU A 77 9.65 -3.11 34.15
C GLU A 77 9.12 -2.46 35.44
N LEU A 78 8.29 -1.42 35.30
CA LEU A 78 7.71 -0.69 36.42
C LEU A 78 6.54 -1.45 37.08
N LEU A 79 5.86 -2.32 36.35
CA LEU A 79 4.60 -2.94 36.78
C LEU A 79 4.66 -3.62 38.16
N PRO A 80 5.69 -4.41 38.52
CA PRO A 80 5.77 -5.02 39.85
C PRO A 80 5.74 -3.99 40.98
N GLN A 81 6.54 -2.92 40.86
CA GLN A 81 6.61 -1.85 41.86
C GLN A 81 5.32 -1.01 41.90
N LEU A 82 4.64 -0.83 40.76
CA LEU A 82 3.33 -0.19 40.70
C LEU A 82 2.27 -1.01 41.45
N LEU A 83 2.26 -2.34 41.28
CA LEU A 83 1.34 -3.24 41.97
C LEU A 83 1.57 -3.26 43.49
N GLU A 84 2.84 -3.22 43.92
CA GLU A 84 3.24 -3.16 45.33
C GLU A 84 3.11 -1.75 45.94
N ARG A 85 2.68 -0.77 45.14
CA ARG A 85 2.49 0.64 45.50
C ARG A 85 3.75 1.35 46.02
N GLN A 86 4.92 0.99 45.49
CA GLN A 86 6.22 1.50 45.93
C GLN A 86 6.71 2.75 45.19
N LEU A 87 6.02 3.15 44.13
CA LEU A 87 6.41 4.30 43.31
C LEU A 87 5.57 5.54 43.61
N PRO A 88 6.10 6.75 43.33
CA PRO A 88 5.31 7.99 43.36
C PRO A 88 4.12 7.92 42.39
N ARG A 89 3.04 8.63 42.76
CA ARG A 89 1.82 8.73 41.95
C ARG A 89 2.07 9.33 40.56
N ILE A 90 2.94 10.33 40.47
CA ILE A 90 3.29 11.00 39.21
C ILE A 90 4.74 10.65 38.86
N GLN A 91 4.93 10.03 37.71
CA GLN A 91 6.23 9.70 37.13
C GLN A 91 6.25 10.20 35.70
N VAL A 92 6.61 11.47 35.53
CA VAL A 92 6.62 12.12 34.23
C VAL A 92 7.98 12.79 34.07
N THR A 93 8.87 12.13 33.32
CA THR A 93 10.19 12.70 32.99
C THR A 93 10.04 13.93 32.09
N GLU A 94 10.95 14.90 32.22
CA GLU A 94 11.05 16.05 31.32
C GLU A 94 11.35 15.59 29.89
N ILE A 95 10.33 15.56 29.04
CA ILE A 95 10.42 14.98 27.68
C ILE A 95 11.46 15.67 26.78
N GLN A 96 11.84 16.92 27.07
CA GLN A 96 12.85 17.64 26.29
C GLN A 96 14.27 17.11 26.50
N LYS A 97 14.51 16.37 27.58
CA LYS A 97 15.79 15.72 27.86
C LYS A 97 15.86 14.30 27.29
N GLU A 98 14.77 13.79 26.73
CA GLU A 98 14.74 12.46 26.12
C GLU A 98 15.36 12.52 24.72
N THR A 99 16.52 11.87 24.57
CA THR A 99 17.29 11.79 23.33
C THR A 99 17.34 10.39 22.74
N SER A 100 16.88 9.36 23.48
CA SER A 100 16.95 7.97 23.04
C SER A 100 15.64 7.50 22.40
N PHE A 101 15.75 6.76 21.30
CA PHE A 101 14.59 6.07 20.73
C PHE A 101 14.34 4.78 21.49
N SER A 102 13.11 4.56 21.94
CA SER A 102 12.72 3.30 22.58
C SER A 102 12.45 2.22 21.53
N ASP A 103 13.37 1.25 21.46
CA ASP A 103 13.29 0.09 20.56
C ASP A 103 12.46 -1.05 21.20
N ASN A 104 11.14 -0.88 21.21
CA ASN A 104 10.18 -1.88 21.68
C ASN A 104 9.31 -2.36 20.50
N PRO A 105 9.83 -3.24 19.62
CA PRO A 105 9.13 -3.63 18.41
C PRO A 105 7.91 -4.50 18.74
N LEU A 106 6.75 -4.11 18.21
CA LEU A 106 5.56 -4.95 18.22
C LEU A 106 5.58 -5.87 17.00
N TYR A 107 5.54 -7.17 17.26
CA TYR A 107 5.56 -8.19 16.21
C TYR A 107 4.27 -9.02 16.13
N SER A 108 3.37 -8.83 17.09
CA SER A 108 2.04 -9.41 17.10
C SER A 108 1.03 -8.27 17.20
N PHE A 109 0.12 -8.24 16.24
CA PHE A 109 -0.95 -7.25 16.20
C PHE A 109 -2.27 -8.01 16.26
N HIS A 110 -3.02 -7.82 17.35
CA HIS A 110 -4.36 -8.38 17.46
C HIS A 110 -5.27 -7.76 16.40
N TYR A 111 -5.90 -8.57 15.56
CA TYR A 111 -6.87 -8.14 14.54
C TYR A 111 -6.31 -7.20 13.46
N HIS A 112 -5.02 -7.33 13.13
CA HIS A 112 -4.42 -6.54 12.07
C HIS A 112 -3.63 -7.40 11.08
N THR A 113 -4.11 -7.38 9.84
CA THR A 113 -3.40 -7.88 8.65
C THR A 113 -2.16 -7.04 8.31
N ARG A 114 -2.09 -5.80 8.83
CA ARG A 114 -1.02 -4.83 8.60
C ARG A 114 -0.26 -4.58 9.90
N ALA A 115 1.05 -4.58 9.84
CA ALA A 115 1.89 -4.26 10.99
C ALA A 115 2.27 -2.77 11.00
N PHE A 116 2.44 -2.20 12.19
CA PHE A 116 2.90 -0.83 12.38
C PHE A 116 4.30 -0.83 12.97
N LEU A 117 5.25 -0.19 12.28
CA LEU A 117 6.62 -0.05 12.75
C LEU A 117 6.91 1.42 13.03
N LYS A 118 7.04 1.79 14.30
CA LYS A 118 7.48 3.14 14.69
C LYS A 118 8.97 3.26 14.37
N ILE A 119 9.32 4.17 13.45
CA ILE A 119 10.72 4.44 13.08
C ILE A 119 11.20 5.81 13.56
N GLN A 120 10.28 6.67 13.99
CA GLN A 120 10.57 8.04 14.40
C GLN A 120 9.56 8.45 15.50
N ASP A 121 10.00 9.22 16.49
CA ASP A 121 9.13 9.81 17.53
C ASP A 121 9.60 11.24 17.85
N GLY A 122 8.71 12.06 18.41
CA GLY A 122 9.01 13.49 18.64
C GLY A 122 9.06 14.35 17.38
N CYS A 123 9.27 15.65 17.53
CA CYS A 123 9.30 16.57 16.39
C CYS A 123 10.00 17.88 16.77
N ASP A 124 10.87 18.37 15.89
CA ASP A 124 11.60 19.63 16.08
C ASP A 124 10.92 20.81 15.37
N SER A 125 9.77 20.59 14.69
CA SER A 125 9.03 21.66 14.02
C SER A 125 8.35 22.59 15.02
N GLY A 126 8.47 23.90 14.77
CA GLY A 126 7.91 24.94 15.61
C GLY A 126 6.46 25.34 15.27
N CYS A 127 5.61 24.43 14.80
CA CYS A 127 4.25 24.78 14.37
C CYS A 127 3.47 25.47 15.50
N SER A 128 2.91 26.65 15.24
CA SER A 128 2.37 27.53 16.28
C SER A 128 1.16 26.95 17.02
N TYR A 129 0.48 25.95 16.45
CA TYR A 129 -0.67 25.27 17.05
C TYR A 129 -0.34 23.91 17.68
N CYS A 130 0.84 23.36 17.44
CA CYS A 130 1.13 21.96 17.73
C CYS A 130 1.67 21.78 19.15
N ILE A 131 1.00 20.94 19.94
CA ILE A 131 1.44 20.58 21.31
C ILE A 131 2.41 19.39 21.32
N VAL A 132 2.61 18.73 20.17
CA VAL A 132 3.39 17.49 20.08
C VAL A 132 4.82 17.65 20.59
N PRO A 133 5.59 18.72 20.29
CA PRO A 133 6.93 18.88 20.86
C PRO A 133 6.93 18.87 22.41
N GLN A 134 5.88 19.35 23.06
CA GLN A 134 5.74 19.33 24.52
C GLN A 134 5.28 17.96 25.07
N ALA A 135 4.62 17.16 24.24
CA ALA A 135 4.13 15.84 24.62
C ALA A 135 5.10 14.70 24.24
N ARG A 136 5.93 14.90 23.22
CA ARG A 136 6.80 13.87 22.61
C ARG A 136 8.27 14.28 22.54
N GLY A 137 8.62 15.53 22.85
CA GLY A 137 10.01 15.99 22.88
C GLY A 137 10.64 16.12 21.49
N PRO A 138 11.99 16.24 21.43
CA PRO A 138 12.72 16.41 20.18
C PRO A 138 12.60 15.20 19.27
N SER A 139 12.90 15.35 17.98
CA SER A 139 12.92 14.24 17.03
C SER A 139 13.95 13.18 17.44
N ARG A 140 13.53 11.92 17.41
CA ARG A 140 14.37 10.76 17.68
C ARG A 140 14.04 9.67 16.68
N SER A 141 15.06 9.09 16.06
CA SER A 141 14.93 8.06 15.04
C SER A 141 15.40 6.71 15.55
N LEU A 142 14.71 5.66 15.12
CA LEU A 142 15.21 4.30 15.26
C LEU A 142 16.45 4.13 14.38
N ASP A 143 17.47 3.44 14.90
CA ASP A 143 18.65 3.07 14.11
C ASP A 143 18.26 2.35 12.80
N PRO A 144 18.88 2.69 11.65
CA PRO A 144 18.48 2.14 10.36
C PRO A 144 18.68 0.61 10.24
N GLU A 145 19.71 0.04 10.88
CA GLU A 145 19.88 -1.41 10.88
C GLU A 145 18.77 -2.08 11.69
N LYS A 146 18.38 -1.47 12.81
CA LYS A 146 17.23 -1.93 13.60
C LYS A 146 15.92 -1.82 12.84
N ALA A 147 15.68 -0.73 12.14
CA ALA A 147 14.48 -0.58 11.30
C ALA A 147 14.39 -1.70 10.23
N LEU A 148 15.51 -2.01 9.56
CA LEU A 148 15.58 -3.09 8.56
C LEU A 148 15.50 -4.48 9.19
N GLU A 149 16.09 -4.70 10.37
CA GLU A 149 15.93 -5.91 11.17
C GLU A 149 14.44 -6.16 11.48
N HIS A 150 13.71 -5.13 11.93
CA HIS A 150 12.29 -5.23 12.26
C HIS A 150 11.43 -5.48 11.03
N LEU A 151 11.72 -4.83 9.91
CA LEU A 151 11.03 -5.10 8.64
C LEU A 151 11.21 -6.56 8.20
N ARG A 152 12.43 -7.09 8.24
CA ARG A 152 12.71 -8.50 7.94
C ARG A 152 12.00 -9.44 8.92
N ALA A 153 11.97 -9.09 10.21
CA ALA A 153 11.29 -9.87 11.23
C ALA A 153 9.77 -9.88 11.04
N LEU A 154 9.16 -8.77 10.61
CA LEU A 154 7.74 -8.69 10.27
C LEU A 154 7.41 -9.50 9.01
N LYS A 155 8.25 -9.42 7.97
CA LYS A 155 8.10 -10.26 6.78
C LYS A 155 8.14 -11.75 7.12
N ARG A 156 9.12 -12.20 7.92
CA ARG A 156 9.24 -13.61 8.35
C ARG A 156 8.02 -14.10 9.14
N ARG A 157 7.29 -13.19 9.80
CA ARG A 157 6.02 -13.50 10.49
C ARG A 157 4.80 -13.44 9.56
N GLY A 158 5.00 -13.18 8.28
CA GLY A 158 3.99 -13.24 7.24
C GLY A 158 3.28 -11.91 6.96
N TYR A 159 3.64 -10.78 7.59
CA TYR A 159 3.01 -9.51 7.28
C TYR A 159 3.35 -9.06 5.86
N LYS A 160 2.32 -8.85 5.04
CA LYS A 160 2.46 -8.35 3.65
C LYS A 160 2.60 -6.85 3.57
N GLU A 161 1.96 -6.12 4.48
CA GLU A 161 2.06 -4.66 4.56
C GLU A 161 2.57 -4.23 5.93
N VAL A 162 3.59 -3.37 5.93
CA VAL A 162 4.07 -2.63 7.10
C VAL A 162 3.87 -1.14 6.89
N VAL A 163 3.23 -0.49 7.85
CA VAL A 163 3.10 0.96 7.92
C VAL A 163 4.25 1.50 8.75
N LEU A 164 5.15 2.26 8.13
CA LEU A 164 6.16 3.04 8.84
C LEU A 164 5.47 4.23 9.49
N THR A 165 5.58 4.30 10.81
CA THR A 165 4.92 5.32 11.62
C THR A 165 5.95 6.19 12.34
N GLY A 166 5.51 7.42 12.61
CA GLY A 166 6.21 8.36 13.46
C GLY A 166 5.42 9.65 13.56
N ILE A 167 5.95 10.61 14.31
CA ILE A 167 5.35 11.94 14.41
C ILE A 167 5.68 12.77 13.17
N HIS A 168 6.93 12.67 12.69
CA HIS A 168 7.48 13.41 11.56
C HIS A 168 8.49 12.53 10.81
N ILE A 169 7.99 11.49 10.12
CA ILE A 169 8.86 10.49 9.49
C ILE A 169 9.76 11.05 8.37
N GLY A 170 9.39 12.18 7.75
CA GLY A 170 10.23 12.84 6.75
C GLY A 170 11.53 13.43 7.34
N ALA A 171 11.55 13.67 8.66
CA ALA A 171 12.75 14.07 9.41
C ALA A 171 13.60 12.86 9.89
N TYR A 172 13.21 11.63 9.54
CA TYR A 172 13.92 10.43 9.96
C TYR A 172 15.43 10.51 9.67
N GLY A 173 16.22 10.16 10.68
CA GLY A 173 17.66 10.01 10.65
C GLY A 173 18.46 11.31 10.62
N ARG A 174 17.82 12.49 10.74
CA ARG A 174 18.51 13.78 10.94
C ARG A 174 19.23 13.87 12.29
N ASP A 175 18.69 13.21 13.30
CA ASP A 175 19.23 13.14 14.67
C ASP A 175 20.32 12.08 14.85
N LEU A 176 20.53 11.20 13.85
CA LEU A 176 21.51 10.11 13.91
C LEU A 176 22.91 10.56 13.49
N ASN A 177 23.92 9.83 13.94
CA ASN A 177 25.31 10.03 13.54
C ASN A 177 25.96 8.70 13.09
N PRO A 178 26.28 8.51 11.79
CA PRO A 178 26.07 9.48 10.70
C PRO A 178 24.58 9.65 10.35
N PRO A 179 24.18 10.81 9.80
CA PRO A 179 22.80 11.04 9.40
C PRO A 179 22.42 10.21 8.18
N ILE A 180 21.16 9.79 8.12
CA ILE A 180 20.57 9.03 7.00
C ILE A 180 19.19 9.59 6.68
N SER A 181 18.83 9.71 5.39
CA SER A 181 17.51 10.17 5.00
C SER A 181 16.49 9.04 4.96
N LEU A 182 15.20 9.39 5.07
CA LEU A 182 14.09 8.44 4.83
C LEU A 182 14.22 7.74 3.46
N GLU A 183 14.57 8.49 2.41
CA GLU A 183 14.84 7.96 1.06
C GLU A 183 15.87 6.82 1.10
N LYS A 184 17.00 7.02 1.79
CA LYS A 184 18.05 6.00 1.89
C LYS A 184 17.59 4.77 2.67
N LEU A 185 16.82 4.95 3.76
CA LEU A 185 16.24 3.83 4.49
C LEU A 185 15.30 3.02 3.58
N LEU A 186 14.41 3.68 2.86
CA LEU A 186 13.47 3.03 1.96
C LEU A 186 14.18 2.35 0.79
N ALA A 187 15.21 2.97 0.21
CA ALA A 187 16.01 2.37 -0.86
C ALA A 187 16.75 1.09 -0.40
N ARG A 188 17.20 1.04 0.86
CA ARG A 188 17.73 -0.18 1.46
C ARG A 188 16.64 -1.23 1.66
N ALA A 189 15.50 -0.83 2.22
CA ALA A 189 14.35 -1.72 2.39
C ALA A 189 13.87 -2.30 1.05
N GLU A 190 13.90 -1.54 -0.04
CA GLU A 190 13.55 -1.99 -1.39
C GLU A 190 14.40 -3.20 -1.82
N ARG A 191 15.72 -3.17 -1.54
CA ARG A 191 16.70 -4.19 -1.99
C ARG A 191 16.80 -5.41 -1.08
N GLU A 192 16.33 -5.31 0.16
CA GLU A 192 16.41 -6.40 1.14
C GLU A 192 15.13 -7.25 1.19
N GLU A 193 15.16 -8.37 1.91
CA GLU A 193 13.99 -9.24 2.14
C GLU A 193 13.01 -8.62 3.16
N THR A 194 12.43 -7.48 2.81
CA THR A 194 11.40 -6.75 3.57
C THR A 194 9.99 -6.99 2.97
N PRO A 195 8.90 -6.57 3.65
CA PRO A 195 7.52 -6.75 3.20
C PRO A 195 7.25 -6.16 1.82
N GLU A 196 6.31 -6.76 1.09
CA GLU A 196 5.94 -6.39 -0.29
C GLU A 196 5.21 -5.04 -0.38
N ARG A 197 4.65 -4.57 0.74
CA ARG A 197 4.00 -3.27 0.87
C ARG A 197 4.58 -2.51 2.06
N ILE A 198 5.18 -1.35 1.77
CA ILE A 198 5.62 -0.39 2.76
C ILE A 198 4.74 0.84 2.61
N ARG A 199 3.96 1.18 3.62
CA ARG A 199 3.14 2.40 3.63
C ARG A 199 3.78 3.43 4.53
N LEU A 200 3.81 4.67 4.08
CA LEU A 200 4.28 5.79 4.88
C LEU A 200 3.10 6.39 5.64
N SER A 201 3.30 6.73 6.91
CA SER A 201 2.40 7.66 7.61
C SER A 201 2.55 9.08 7.04
N SER A 202 2.12 10.10 7.79
CA SER A 202 2.20 11.49 7.36
C SER A 202 3.62 11.96 7.08
N VAL A 203 3.85 12.58 5.91
CA VAL A 203 5.14 13.17 5.51
C VAL A 203 4.91 14.67 5.26
N GLU A 204 5.72 15.53 5.87
CA GLU A 204 5.58 16.99 5.70
C GLU A 204 5.95 17.42 4.26
N PRO A 205 5.30 18.47 3.70
CA PRO A 205 5.52 18.89 2.31
C PRO A 205 6.99 19.11 1.94
N ILE A 206 7.76 19.74 2.84
CA ILE A 206 9.17 20.08 2.61
C ILE A 206 10.10 18.85 2.60
N ASP A 207 9.65 17.71 3.09
CA ASP A 207 10.46 16.49 3.13
C ASP A 207 10.37 15.67 1.85
N PHE A 208 9.44 16.00 0.95
CA PHE A 208 9.38 15.47 -0.41
C PHE A 208 10.47 16.10 -1.28
N THR A 209 11.72 15.72 -1.01
CA THR A 209 12.85 16.12 -1.84
C THR A 209 12.75 15.51 -3.24
N PRO A 210 13.40 16.10 -4.27
CA PRO A 210 13.42 15.52 -5.61
C PRO A 210 13.94 14.06 -5.63
N GLY A 211 14.94 13.74 -4.79
CA GLY A 211 15.46 12.38 -4.64
C GLY A 211 14.41 11.41 -4.10
N LEU A 212 13.71 11.80 -3.03
CA LEU A 212 12.62 11.01 -2.48
C LEU A 212 11.49 10.80 -3.50
N ILE A 213 11.05 11.85 -4.21
CA ILE A 213 10.00 11.74 -5.24
C ILE A 213 10.42 10.77 -6.35
N SER A 214 11.66 10.89 -6.85
CA SER A 214 12.20 9.98 -7.87
C SER A 214 12.17 8.53 -7.40
N PHE A 215 12.67 8.26 -6.20
CA PHE A 215 12.64 6.92 -5.61
C PHE A 215 11.20 6.39 -5.46
N LEU A 216 10.28 7.21 -4.94
CA LEU A 216 8.88 6.84 -4.75
C LEU A 216 8.17 6.50 -6.07
N SER A 217 8.55 7.16 -7.17
CA SER A 217 7.97 6.88 -8.50
C SER A 217 8.39 5.55 -9.11
N GLU A 218 9.51 4.98 -8.66
CA GLU A 218 10.09 3.74 -9.18
C GLU A 218 9.95 2.55 -8.22
N SER A 219 9.62 2.80 -6.95
CA SER A 219 9.55 1.77 -5.92
C SER A 219 8.44 0.75 -6.19
N GLY A 220 8.80 -0.53 -6.09
CA GLY A 220 7.86 -1.66 -6.16
C GLY A 220 7.21 -1.96 -4.81
N LYS A 221 7.85 -1.61 -3.68
CA LYS A 221 7.34 -1.89 -2.33
C LYS A 221 6.57 -0.74 -1.71
N VAL A 222 6.97 0.51 -1.94
CA VAL A 222 6.30 1.65 -1.34
C VAL A 222 4.92 1.83 -1.97
N CYS A 223 3.89 1.88 -1.13
CA CYS A 223 2.52 2.08 -1.58
C CYS A 223 2.34 3.50 -2.14
N PRO A 224 1.67 3.70 -3.29
CA PRO A 224 1.42 5.01 -3.90
C PRO A 224 0.29 5.73 -3.15
N HIS A 225 0.55 6.02 -1.88
CA HIS A 225 -0.35 6.69 -0.96
C HIS A 225 0.48 7.58 -0.04
N PHE A 226 0.22 8.88 -0.11
CA PHE A 226 0.91 9.88 0.69
C PHE A 226 -0.09 10.73 1.44
N HIS A 227 0.10 10.83 2.74
CA HIS A 227 -0.67 11.70 3.59
C HIS A 227 0.17 12.93 3.91
N ILE A 228 -0.27 14.09 3.44
CA ILE A 228 0.51 15.33 3.41
C ILE A 228 -0.22 16.42 4.20
N PRO A 229 0.33 16.90 5.32
CA PRO A 229 -0.29 17.91 6.15
C PRO A 229 -0.15 19.31 5.53
N ILE A 230 -1.09 19.70 4.66
CA ILE A 230 -1.03 21.01 3.97
C ILE A 230 -1.53 22.16 4.85
N GLN A 231 -2.42 21.88 5.81
CA GLN A 231 -2.97 22.75 6.85
C GLN A 231 -3.86 23.90 6.37
N SER A 232 -3.40 24.72 5.42
CA SER A 232 -4.13 25.85 4.84
C SER A 232 -3.67 26.09 3.41
N GLY A 233 -4.47 26.79 2.60
CA GLY A 233 -4.10 27.26 1.27
C GLY A 233 -3.91 28.78 1.18
N ASP A 234 -3.88 29.47 2.32
CA ASP A 234 -3.55 30.90 2.39
C ASP A 234 -2.16 31.11 3.01
N ASP A 235 -1.31 31.86 2.32
CA ASP A 235 0.10 32.05 2.71
C ASP A 235 0.26 32.82 4.03
N GLU A 236 -0.64 33.76 4.35
CA GLU A 236 -0.59 34.50 5.61
C GLU A 236 -0.97 33.59 6.79
N ILE A 237 -1.98 32.72 6.60
CA ILE A 237 -2.35 31.71 7.59
C ILE A 237 -1.24 30.67 7.75
N LEU A 238 -0.62 30.19 6.67
CA LEU A 238 0.53 29.28 6.73
C LEU A 238 1.71 29.90 7.49
N GLN A 239 2.03 31.17 7.23
CA GLN A 239 3.07 31.89 7.96
C GLN A 239 2.74 32.01 9.46
N ARG A 240 1.48 32.31 9.82
CA ARG A 240 1.04 32.33 11.23
C ARG A 240 1.04 30.96 11.89
N MET A 241 0.80 29.91 11.12
CA MET A 241 0.97 28.52 11.54
C MET A 241 2.44 28.14 11.75
N ASN A 242 3.37 29.02 11.37
CA ASN A 242 4.81 28.79 11.33
C ASN A 242 5.18 27.63 10.40
N ARG A 243 4.68 27.69 9.16
CA ARG A 243 5.00 26.75 8.07
C ARG A 243 6.04 27.35 7.14
N ASP A 244 7.03 26.53 6.78
CA ASP A 244 8.14 26.90 5.89
C ASP A 244 7.82 26.62 4.40
N TYR A 245 6.56 26.77 4.01
CA TYR A 245 6.08 26.54 2.65
C TYR A 245 4.86 27.41 2.34
N SER A 246 4.58 27.58 1.06
CA SER A 246 3.48 28.41 0.53
C SER A 246 2.51 27.60 -0.33
N ALA A 247 1.34 28.16 -0.63
CA ALA A 247 0.34 27.58 -1.52
C ALA A 247 0.90 27.28 -2.93
N PRO A 248 1.71 28.15 -3.57
CA PRO A 248 2.40 27.81 -4.82
C PRO A 248 3.34 26.60 -4.70
N PHE A 249 4.10 26.48 -3.59
CA PHE A 249 4.96 25.32 -3.35
C PHE A 249 4.13 24.03 -3.22
N LEU A 250 3.06 24.07 -2.42
CA LEU A 250 2.14 22.94 -2.26
C LEU A 250 1.56 22.50 -3.60
N SER A 251 1.14 23.47 -4.43
CA SER A 251 0.59 23.19 -5.76
C SER A 251 1.62 22.49 -6.65
N GLY A 252 2.85 23.02 -6.73
CA GLY A 252 3.93 22.40 -7.50
C GLY A 252 4.25 20.98 -7.04
N LEU A 253 4.38 20.77 -5.72
CA LEU A 253 4.68 19.47 -5.14
C LEU A 253 3.59 18.43 -5.46
N LEU A 254 2.33 18.76 -5.19
CA LEU A 254 1.22 17.81 -5.34
C LEU A 254 0.98 17.46 -6.82
N LEU A 255 1.17 18.42 -7.73
CA LEU A 255 1.10 18.17 -9.17
C LEU A 255 2.26 17.28 -9.65
N ASP A 256 3.49 17.50 -9.16
CA ASP A 256 4.65 16.67 -9.51
C ASP A 256 4.48 15.22 -9.03
N LEU A 257 4.02 15.02 -7.79
CA LEU A 257 3.68 13.70 -7.26
C LEU A 257 2.62 13.01 -8.12
N HIS A 258 1.56 13.72 -8.50
CA HIS A 258 0.48 13.18 -9.33
C HIS A 258 0.93 12.81 -10.74
N GLN A 259 1.85 13.59 -11.33
CA GLN A 259 2.37 13.34 -12.68
C GLN A 259 3.35 12.15 -12.71
N ARG A 260 4.19 12.00 -11.68
CA ARG A 260 5.24 10.96 -11.65
C ARG A 260 4.77 9.63 -11.11
N ILE A 261 3.82 9.63 -10.18
CA ILE A 261 3.42 8.43 -9.44
C ILE A 261 2.03 8.00 -9.90
N ARG A 262 1.98 6.94 -10.68
CA ARG A 262 0.74 6.38 -11.22
C ARG A 262 -0.24 6.03 -10.10
N GLU A 263 -1.50 6.45 -10.26
CA GLU A 263 -2.61 6.12 -9.36
C GLU A 263 -2.41 6.56 -7.90
N VAL A 264 -1.51 7.52 -7.68
CA VAL A 264 -1.18 8.03 -6.34
C VAL A 264 -2.43 8.55 -5.64
N SER A 265 -2.61 8.11 -4.40
CA SER A 265 -3.59 8.71 -3.51
C SER A 265 -2.92 9.74 -2.61
N ILE A 266 -3.38 10.99 -2.69
CA ILE A 266 -2.90 12.07 -1.83
C ILE A 266 -4.00 12.42 -0.82
N GLY A 267 -3.76 12.08 0.44
CA GLY A 267 -4.59 12.54 1.55
C GLY A 267 -4.03 13.82 2.14
N ALA A 268 -4.86 14.76 2.58
CA ALA A 268 -4.39 15.99 3.18
C ALA A 268 -5.04 16.34 4.52
N ASP A 269 -4.26 16.88 5.45
CA ASP A 269 -4.78 17.46 6.69
C ASP A 269 -5.01 18.96 6.50
N ILE A 270 -6.16 19.45 6.97
CA ILE A 270 -6.54 20.86 6.97
C ILE A 270 -7.01 21.27 8.35
N ILE A 271 -6.57 22.45 8.79
CA ILE A 271 -7.10 23.10 9.99
C ILE A 271 -8.08 24.20 9.55
N ALA A 272 -9.33 24.08 9.99
CA ALA A 272 -10.35 25.10 9.75
C ALA A 272 -10.41 26.07 10.92
N GLY A 273 -10.44 27.37 10.64
CA GLY A 273 -10.66 28.40 11.65
C GLY A 273 -9.44 28.70 12.51
N PHE A 274 -8.25 28.64 11.92
CA PHE A 274 -7.02 29.05 12.62
C PHE A 274 -7.09 30.55 13.00
N PRO A 275 -6.48 31.02 14.11
CA PRO A 275 -6.57 32.41 14.51
C PRO A 275 -6.04 33.40 13.45
N GLY A 276 -6.91 34.28 12.98
CA GLY A 276 -6.69 35.22 11.88
C GLY A 276 -7.31 34.79 10.55
N GLU A 277 -7.87 33.58 10.45
CA GLU A 277 -8.50 33.09 9.22
C GLU A 277 -9.79 33.87 8.92
N THR A 278 -9.72 34.71 7.88
CA THR A 278 -10.86 35.43 7.34
C THR A 278 -11.64 34.57 6.34
N GLU A 279 -12.80 35.03 5.90
CA GLU A 279 -13.56 34.34 4.85
C GLU A 279 -12.78 34.30 3.52
N GLU A 280 -12.02 35.35 3.20
CA GLU A 280 -11.15 35.37 2.02
C GLU A 280 -10.02 34.34 2.12
N SER A 281 -9.35 34.25 3.29
CA SER A 281 -8.30 33.25 3.54
C SER A 281 -8.85 31.82 3.45
N PHE A 282 -10.07 31.60 3.96
CA PHE A 282 -10.75 30.32 3.87
C PHE A 282 -11.10 29.97 2.41
N GLU A 283 -11.59 30.92 1.64
CA GLU A 283 -11.93 30.71 0.24
C GLU A 283 -10.69 30.41 -0.62
N LYS A 284 -9.54 31.07 -0.37
CA LYS A 284 -8.25 30.71 -0.99
C LYS A 284 -7.87 29.25 -0.70
N THR A 285 -8.11 28.79 0.54
CA THR A 285 -7.90 27.39 0.91
C THR A 285 -8.80 26.47 0.11
N VAL A 286 -10.10 26.76 0.02
CA VAL A 286 -11.05 25.96 -0.77
C VAL A 286 -10.63 25.90 -2.24
N GLN A 287 -10.28 27.04 -2.86
CA GLN A 287 -9.86 27.13 -4.26
C GLN A 287 -8.59 26.33 -4.53
N LEU A 288 -7.59 26.40 -3.64
CA LEU A 288 -6.38 25.60 -3.77
C LEU A 288 -6.72 24.11 -3.76
N LEU A 289 -7.49 23.65 -2.79
CA LEU A 289 -7.90 22.24 -2.65
C LEU A 289 -8.71 21.74 -3.85
N GLU A 290 -9.59 22.59 -4.40
CA GLU A 290 -10.36 22.29 -5.59
C GLU A 290 -9.48 22.14 -6.83
N SER A 291 -8.41 22.91 -6.95
CA SER A 291 -7.48 22.84 -8.08
C SER A 291 -6.52 21.63 -8.05
N LEU A 292 -6.27 21.05 -6.86
CA LEU A 292 -5.24 20.03 -6.68
C LEU A 292 -5.77 18.59 -6.76
N PRO A 293 -4.93 17.62 -7.18
CA PRO A 293 -5.29 16.20 -7.32
C PRO A 293 -5.32 15.45 -5.97
N ILE A 294 -6.00 16.03 -4.99
CA ILE A 294 -6.17 15.46 -3.65
C ILE A 294 -7.27 14.40 -3.69
N SER A 295 -7.01 13.24 -3.10
CA SER A 295 -7.96 12.12 -3.01
C SER A 295 -8.92 12.27 -1.84
N TYR A 296 -8.47 12.75 -0.68
CA TYR A 296 -9.34 12.94 0.48
C TYR A 296 -8.77 13.95 1.47
N LEU A 297 -9.66 14.49 2.30
CA LEU A 297 -9.29 15.45 3.35
C LEU A 297 -9.57 14.87 4.74
N HIS A 298 -8.67 15.15 5.67
CA HIS A 298 -8.92 15.13 7.10
C HIS A 298 -9.05 16.56 7.59
N VAL A 299 -10.24 16.91 8.07
CA VAL A 299 -10.56 18.27 8.48
C VAL A 299 -10.58 18.36 9.99
N PHE A 300 -9.67 19.15 10.53
CA PHE A 300 -9.53 19.44 11.95
C PHE A 300 -10.03 20.85 12.24
N PRO A 301 -11.13 21.01 12.99
CA PRO A 301 -11.45 22.29 13.61
C PRO A 301 -10.27 22.74 14.47
N PHE A 302 -9.87 24.01 14.37
CA PHE A 302 -8.84 24.56 15.23
C PHE A 302 -9.21 24.35 16.70
N SER A 303 -8.28 23.76 17.46
CA SER A 303 -8.45 23.52 18.89
C SER A 303 -7.32 24.23 19.62
N LYS A 304 -7.66 25.31 20.31
CA LYS A 304 -6.74 26.04 21.17
C LYS A 304 -6.05 25.08 22.15
N ARG A 305 -4.72 25.13 22.30
CA ARG A 305 -3.98 24.26 23.22
C ARG A 305 -3.17 25.11 24.19
N ARG A 306 -3.30 24.87 25.49
CA ARG A 306 -2.47 25.54 26.49
C ARG A 306 -1.00 25.22 26.19
N GLY A 307 -0.15 26.25 26.20
CA GLY A 307 1.28 26.11 25.94
C GLY A 307 1.69 26.27 24.48
N THR A 308 0.77 26.40 23.53
CA THR A 308 1.13 26.66 22.12
C THR A 308 1.06 28.16 21.78
N PRO A 309 1.92 28.67 20.89
CA PRO A 309 1.88 30.09 20.48
C PRO A 309 0.50 30.56 19.99
N ALA A 310 -0.18 29.77 19.16
CA ALA A 310 -1.50 30.09 18.61
C ALA A 310 -2.60 30.26 19.68
N SER A 311 -2.38 29.73 20.89
CA SER A 311 -3.30 29.94 22.00
C SER A 311 -3.32 31.38 22.53
N GLN A 312 -2.29 32.16 22.23
CA GLN A 312 -2.14 33.55 22.66
C GLN A 312 -2.56 34.55 21.57
N PHE A 313 -2.87 34.09 20.35
CA PHE A 313 -3.27 34.97 19.25
C PHE A 313 -4.64 35.59 19.54
N LEU A 314 -4.77 36.90 19.33
CA LEU A 314 -5.98 37.67 19.69
C LEU A 314 -7.16 37.43 18.73
N GLN A 315 -6.88 37.24 17.44
CA GLN A 315 -7.87 37.12 16.37
C GLN A 315 -8.43 35.69 16.29
N GLN A 316 -9.09 35.22 17.34
CA GLN A 316 -9.76 33.91 17.33
C GLN A 316 -10.97 33.95 16.40
N VAL A 317 -11.27 32.84 15.73
CA VAL A 317 -12.44 32.68 14.86
C VAL A 317 -13.60 32.13 15.70
N ASP A 318 -14.82 32.61 15.46
CA ASP A 318 -16.01 32.18 16.18
C ASP A 318 -16.33 30.69 15.93
N GLU A 319 -16.75 29.97 16.98
CA GLU A 319 -16.97 28.52 16.89
C GLU A 319 -18.00 28.12 15.81
N ALA A 320 -18.99 28.98 15.55
CA ALA A 320 -19.98 28.80 14.49
C ALA A 320 -19.34 28.81 13.09
N ASP A 321 -18.41 29.74 12.87
CA ASP A 321 -17.68 29.84 11.60
C ASP A 321 -16.71 28.67 11.44
N ILE A 322 -15.97 28.30 12.50
CA ILE A 322 -15.11 27.10 12.50
C ILE A 322 -15.89 25.87 12.08
N LYS A 323 -17.09 25.68 12.65
CA LYS A 323 -17.96 24.54 12.34
C LYS A 323 -18.42 24.57 10.88
N THR A 324 -18.91 25.71 10.41
CA THR A 324 -19.40 25.91 9.03
C THR A 324 -18.30 25.64 8.02
N ARG A 325 -17.10 26.19 8.24
CA ARG A 325 -15.92 25.98 7.39
C ARG A 325 -15.48 24.52 7.38
N ALA A 326 -15.44 23.88 8.55
CA ALA A 326 -15.09 22.48 8.66
C ALA A 326 -16.09 21.56 7.94
N GLU A 327 -17.38 21.91 7.93
CA GLU A 327 -18.41 21.19 7.18
C GLU A 327 -18.22 21.34 5.66
N LYS A 328 -18.03 22.57 5.15
CA LYS A 328 -17.74 22.82 3.72
C LYS A 328 -16.50 22.06 3.23
N LEU A 329 -15.44 22.01 4.03
CA LEU A 329 -14.23 21.24 3.70
C LEU A 329 -14.46 19.72 3.71
N ARG A 330 -15.31 19.20 4.60
CA ARG A 330 -15.66 17.76 4.61
C ARG A 330 -16.45 17.38 3.37
N GLU A 331 -17.40 18.23 2.95
CA GLU A 331 -18.15 18.04 1.70
C GLU A 331 -17.22 18.05 0.48
N LEU A 332 -16.28 19.01 0.41
CA LEU A 332 -15.24 19.02 -0.61
C LEU A 332 -14.41 17.72 -0.58
N GLY A 333 -13.96 17.29 0.60
CA GLY A 333 -13.21 16.05 0.78
C GLY A 333 -13.99 14.81 0.31
N GLN A 334 -15.31 14.77 0.53
CA GLN A 334 -16.18 13.71 0.03
C GLN A 334 -16.27 13.73 -1.49
N ARG A 335 -16.48 14.91 -2.11
CA ARG A 335 -16.49 15.05 -3.58
C ARG A 335 -15.17 14.59 -4.21
N LYS A 336 -14.04 15.01 -3.65
CA LYS A 336 -12.69 14.63 -4.08
C LYS A 336 -12.47 13.11 -3.97
N ARG A 337 -12.90 12.50 -2.87
CA ARG A 337 -12.84 11.04 -2.67
C ARG A 337 -13.67 10.28 -3.69
N GLN A 338 -14.90 10.72 -3.92
CA GLN A 338 -15.77 10.13 -4.93
C GLN A 338 -15.17 10.23 -6.34
N ALA A 339 -14.60 11.38 -6.68
CA ALA A 339 -13.93 11.57 -7.97
C ALA A 339 -12.73 10.61 -8.12
N PHE A 340 -11.89 10.49 -7.08
CA PHE A 340 -10.76 9.56 -7.08
C PHE A 340 -11.21 8.10 -7.21
N TYR A 341 -12.17 7.64 -6.42
CA TYR A 341 -12.65 6.25 -6.48
C TYR A 341 -13.27 5.90 -7.84
N ARG A 342 -14.02 6.82 -8.46
CA ARG A 342 -14.62 6.60 -9.79
C ARG A 342 -13.59 6.37 -10.89
N GLN A 343 -12.36 6.85 -10.74
CA GLN A 343 -11.26 6.57 -11.69
C GLN A 343 -10.88 5.08 -11.73
N PHE A 344 -11.30 4.30 -10.74
CA PHE A 344 -11.02 2.87 -10.62
C PHE A 344 -12.21 1.99 -10.99
N LEU A 345 -13.36 2.55 -11.33
CA LEU A 345 -14.53 1.77 -11.75
C LEU A 345 -14.18 0.90 -12.97
N ASN A 346 -14.52 -0.39 -12.91
CA ASN A 346 -14.18 -1.42 -13.89
C ASN A 346 -12.68 -1.66 -14.08
N ARG A 347 -11.83 -1.18 -13.18
CA ARG A 347 -10.39 -1.43 -13.18
C ARG A 347 -10.03 -2.42 -12.09
N GLU A 348 -8.94 -3.13 -12.31
CA GLU A 348 -8.37 -4.05 -11.34
C GLU A 348 -7.50 -3.29 -10.33
N LEU A 349 -7.70 -3.58 -9.04
CA LEU A 349 -6.88 -3.13 -7.93
C LEU A 349 -6.24 -4.34 -7.23
N ALA A 350 -4.99 -4.19 -6.83
CA ALA A 350 -4.32 -5.15 -5.96
C ALA A 350 -4.71 -4.86 -4.48
N VAL A 351 -5.53 -5.74 -3.90
CA VAL A 351 -6.20 -5.54 -2.60
C VAL A 351 -5.70 -6.55 -1.58
N LEU A 352 -5.15 -6.05 -0.47
CA LEU A 352 -4.79 -6.87 0.68
C LEU A 352 -6.04 -7.10 1.55
N ILE A 353 -6.50 -8.35 1.67
CA ILE A 353 -7.72 -8.69 2.40
C ILE A 353 -7.45 -8.74 3.91
N GLU A 354 -8.27 -8.00 4.65
CA GLU A 354 -8.19 -7.88 6.10
C GLU A 354 -8.82 -9.10 6.81
N ASP A 355 -8.42 -9.34 8.05
CA ASP A 355 -8.83 -10.48 8.88
C ASP A 355 -10.20 -10.32 9.55
N HIS A 356 -10.93 -9.26 9.19
CA HIS A 356 -12.24 -8.94 9.73
C HIS A 356 -13.20 -8.48 8.64
N ARG A 357 -14.49 -8.70 8.89
CA ARG A 357 -15.57 -8.23 8.04
C ARG A 357 -15.94 -6.79 8.40
N ASP A 358 -16.46 -6.08 7.42
CA ASP A 358 -17.09 -4.79 7.65
C ASP A 358 -18.32 -4.94 8.57
N LYS A 359 -18.42 -4.06 9.57
CA LYS A 359 -19.45 -4.18 10.62
C LYS A 359 -20.85 -3.84 10.12
N GLU A 360 -20.96 -2.94 9.13
CA GLU A 360 -22.25 -2.48 8.62
C GLU A 360 -22.81 -3.46 7.59
N THR A 361 -21.97 -3.96 6.70
CA THR A 361 -22.38 -4.80 5.56
C THR A 361 -22.16 -6.29 5.78
N GLY A 362 -21.32 -6.69 6.73
CA GLY A 362 -20.90 -8.08 6.93
C GLY A 362 -19.98 -8.64 5.83
N LYS A 363 -19.62 -7.82 4.83
CA LYS A 363 -18.75 -8.22 3.71
C LYS A 363 -17.29 -8.30 4.13
N TRP A 364 -16.48 -9.08 3.42
CA TRP A 364 -15.03 -9.03 3.60
C TRP A 364 -14.49 -7.69 3.14
N LYS A 365 -13.48 -7.21 3.85
CA LYS A 365 -12.86 -5.92 3.61
C LYS A 365 -11.39 -6.10 3.28
N GLY A 366 -10.87 -5.24 2.41
CA GLY A 366 -9.45 -5.13 2.12
C GLY A 366 -9.04 -3.71 1.83
N VAL A 367 -7.75 -3.51 1.59
CA VAL A 367 -7.18 -2.20 1.24
C VAL A 367 -6.24 -2.30 0.04
N SER A 368 -6.47 -1.45 -0.96
CA SER A 368 -5.61 -1.38 -2.14
C SER A 368 -4.25 -0.72 -1.84
N ARG A 369 -3.27 -0.86 -2.73
CA ARG A 369 -1.95 -0.20 -2.56
C ARG A 369 -2.10 1.32 -2.40
N ASN A 370 -2.94 1.96 -3.21
CA ASN A 370 -3.28 3.39 -3.11
C ASN A 370 -4.35 3.71 -2.05
N TYR A 371 -4.52 2.88 -1.02
CA TYR A 371 -5.32 3.15 0.18
C TYR A 371 -6.83 3.31 -0.04
N ILE A 372 -7.37 2.67 -1.08
CA ILE A 372 -8.82 2.57 -1.29
C ILE A 372 -9.33 1.39 -0.44
N PRO A 373 -10.28 1.62 0.48
CA PRO A 373 -10.97 0.52 1.15
C PRO A 373 -11.89 -0.20 0.16
N VAL A 374 -11.80 -1.52 0.11
CA VAL A 374 -12.56 -2.36 -0.82
C VAL A 374 -13.40 -3.36 -0.05
N LEU A 375 -14.69 -3.41 -0.33
CA LEU A 375 -15.59 -4.47 0.11
C LEU A 375 -15.70 -5.52 -0.98
N LEU A 376 -15.45 -6.78 -0.62
CA LEU A 376 -15.61 -7.89 -1.55
C LEU A 376 -17.09 -8.28 -1.66
N LEU A 377 -17.58 -8.37 -2.89
CA LEU A 377 -18.89 -8.93 -3.19
C LEU A 377 -18.88 -10.47 -3.19
N ASP A 378 -17.71 -11.08 -3.09
CA ASP A 378 -17.54 -12.53 -3.08
C ASP A 378 -17.87 -13.13 -1.71
N ASP A 379 -18.70 -14.17 -1.70
CA ASP A 379 -18.94 -14.99 -0.52
C ASP A 379 -17.74 -15.93 -0.27
N VAL A 380 -16.82 -15.48 0.60
CA VAL A 380 -15.76 -16.37 1.10
C VAL A 380 -16.38 -17.32 2.12
N ARG A 381 -16.42 -18.60 1.75
CA ARG A 381 -16.87 -19.66 2.66
C ARG A 381 -15.89 -19.83 3.83
N PRO A 382 -16.38 -20.13 5.04
CA PRO A 382 -15.57 -20.25 6.25
C PRO A 382 -14.32 -21.14 6.10
N GLU A 383 -14.45 -22.25 5.37
CA GLU A 383 -13.37 -23.21 5.11
C GLU A 383 -12.20 -22.65 4.27
N ASN A 384 -12.38 -21.55 3.56
CA ASN A 384 -11.36 -20.94 2.69
C ASN A 384 -10.81 -19.60 3.22
N VAL A 385 -11.32 -19.11 4.36
CA VAL A 385 -10.98 -17.78 4.91
C VAL A 385 -9.47 -17.61 5.12
N SER A 386 -8.78 -18.64 5.62
CA SER A 386 -7.33 -18.63 5.83
C SER A 386 -6.51 -18.50 4.54
N LYS A 387 -7.10 -18.83 3.37
CA LYS A 387 -6.45 -18.69 2.07
C LYS A 387 -6.57 -17.28 1.50
N TRP A 388 -7.49 -16.46 2.02
CA TRP A 388 -7.80 -15.13 1.48
C TRP A 388 -7.16 -14.01 2.30
N ILE A 389 -7.21 -14.14 3.63
CA ILE A 389 -6.67 -13.14 4.57
C ILE A 389 -5.16 -12.98 4.40
N ASN A 390 -4.66 -11.75 4.55
CA ASN A 390 -3.23 -11.44 4.49
C ASN A 390 -2.58 -11.87 3.16
N ARG A 391 -3.37 -11.79 2.10
CA ARG A 391 -2.93 -11.96 0.71
C ARG A 391 -3.47 -10.84 -0.15
N GLU A 392 -2.69 -10.52 -1.18
CA GLU A 392 -3.04 -9.51 -2.17
C GLU A 392 -3.78 -10.18 -3.33
N TRP A 393 -4.98 -9.71 -3.61
CA TRP A 393 -5.84 -10.24 -4.66
C TRP A 393 -6.13 -9.18 -5.71
N PRO A 394 -6.18 -9.56 -7.00
CA PRO A 394 -6.74 -8.71 -8.03
C PRO A 394 -8.26 -8.61 -7.82
N VAL A 395 -8.76 -7.40 -7.64
CA VAL A 395 -10.19 -7.12 -7.45
C VAL A 395 -10.62 -6.10 -8.49
N VAL A 396 -11.60 -6.47 -9.32
CA VAL A 396 -12.22 -5.52 -10.26
C VAL A 396 -13.25 -4.70 -9.49
N VAL A 397 -13.11 -3.39 -9.52
CA VAL A 397 -14.07 -2.48 -8.85
C VAL A 397 -15.36 -2.43 -9.66
N ASN A 398 -16.48 -2.81 -9.06
CA ASN A 398 -17.79 -2.85 -9.70
C ASN A 398 -18.66 -1.64 -9.36
N SER A 399 -18.52 -1.08 -8.16
CA SER A 399 -19.32 0.06 -7.70
C SER A 399 -18.51 0.96 -6.76
N VAL A 400 -18.92 2.23 -6.67
CA VAL A 400 -18.35 3.20 -5.73
C VAL A 400 -19.41 3.55 -4.69
N ARG A 401 -19.06 3.40 -3.41
CA ARG A 401 -19.88 3.84 -2.28
C ARG A 401 -19.27 5.09 -1.66
N GLU A 402 -19.92 5.63 -0.64
CA GLU A 402 -19.52 6.89 0.01
C GLU A 402 -18.09 6.86 0.58
N LYS A 403 -17.72 5.76 1.25
CA LYS A 403 -16.47 5.63 2.03
C LYS A 403 -15.52 4.55 1.51
N ASP A 404 -15.96 3.76 0.55
CA ASP A 404 -15.28 2.58 0.04
C ASP A 404 -15.75 2.27 -1.39
N VAL A 405 -15.18 1.23 -1.99
CA VAL A 405 -15.63 0.67 -3.26
C VAL A 405 -16.02 -0.79 -3.08
N GLU A 406 -16.93 -1.29 -3.90
CA GLU A 406 -17.24 -2.72 -3.93
C GLU A 406 -16.60 -3.34 -5.17
N GLY A 407 -16.07 -4.56 -5.01
CA GLY A 407 -15.43 -5.27 -6.10
C GLY A 407 -15.51 -6.77 -5.97
N GLN A 408 -15.16 -7.44 -7.06
CA GLN A 408 -15.13 -8.90 -7.18
C GLN A 408 -13.74 -9.37 -7.59
N ILE A 409 -13.33 -10.48 -6.99
CA ILE A 409 -12.22 -11.27 -7.50
C ILE A 409 -12.69 -11.96 -8.79
N PRO A 410 -11.97 -11.82 -9.91
CA PRO A 410 -12.33 -12.51 -11.16
C PRO A 410 -12.58 -14.00 -10.94
N GLN A 411 -13.63 -14.55 -11.56
CA GLN A 411 -14.10 -15.93 -11.30
C GLN A 411 -13.00 -16.99 -11.46
N TRP A 412 -12.15 -16.84 -12.48
CA TRP A 412 -11.02 -17.74 -12.73
C TRP A 412 -10.00 -17.80 -11.55
N ARG A 413 -9.84 -16.72 -10.79
CA ARG A 413 -9.00 -16.66 -9.58
C ARG A 413 -9.67 -17.31 -8.36
N ARG A 414 -11.01 -17.28 -8.27
CA ARG A 414 -11.78 -17.83 -7.14
C ARG A 414 -11.78 -19.36 -7.12
N GLU A 415 -11.81 -19.99 -8.29
CA GLU A 415 -11.93 -21.45 -8.42
C GLU A 415 -10.60 -22.20 -8.20
N HIS A 416 -9.45 -21.54 -8.43
CA HIS A 416 -8.14 -22.20 -8.47
C HIS A 416 -7.21 -21.85 -7.28
N GLY A 417 -7.63 -21.00 -6.34
CA GLY A 417 -6.73 -20.49 -5.28
C GLY A 417 -5.55 -19.70 -5.88
N ASP A 418 -4.44 -19.55 -5.14
CA ASP A 418 -3.20 -18.95 -5.69
C ASP A 418 -2.68 -19.78 -6.87
N VAL A 419 -3.22 -19.55 -8.06
CA VAL A 419 -2.37 -19.40 -9.23
C VAL A 419 -1.69 -18.08 -8.96
N ALA A 420 -0.55 -18.10 -8.26
CA ALA A 420 0.43 -17.04 -8.46
C ALA A 420 0.45 -16.76 -9.96
N ILE A 421 0.62 -15.50 -10.37
CA ILE A 421 1.40 -15.35 -11.60
C ILE A 421 2.72 -16.02 -11.22
N VAL A 422 2.81 -17.30 -11.52
CA VAL A 422 4.03 -18.08 -11.43
C VAL A 422 4.86 -17.41 -12.50
N SER A 423 5.68 -16.44 -12.08
CA SER A 423 7.04 -16.39 -12.60
C SER A 423 7.47 -17.84 -12.65
N LEU A 424 7.73 -18.35 -13.86
CA LEU A 424 8.10 -19.74 -14.14
C LEU A 424 8.94 -20.29 -12.98
N PRO A 425 8.66 -21.52 -12.51
CA PRO A 425 9.20 -22.03 -11.26
C PRO A 425 10.73 -21.85 -11.21
N GLU A 426 11.21 -21.02 -10.28
CA GLU A 426 12.61 -21.06 -9.89
C GLU A 426 12.86 -22.42 -9.21
N LYS A 427 13.82 -23.15 -9.80
CA LYS A 427 14.45 -24.38 -9.31
C LYS A 427 13.55 -25.63 -9.32
N ARG A 428 13.75 -26.44 -10.37
CA ARG A 428 13.76 -27.90 -10.22
C ARG A 428 15.00 -28.27 -9.42
N GLU A 429 14.82 -28.97 -8.29
CA GLU A 429 15.92 -29.70 -7.67
C GLU A 429 16.35 -30.83 -8.62
N SER A 430 17.60 -30.79 -9.08
CA SER A 430 18.31 -31.96 -9.55
C SER A 430 19.76 -31.90 -9.04
N PRO A 431 20.32 -33.05 -8.63
CA PRO A 431 21.60 -33.11 -7.95
C PRO A 431 22.75 -32.90 -8.94
N GLY A 432 23.73 -32.08 -8.56
CA GLY A 432 25.03 -31.99 -9.26
C GLY A 432 25.21 -30.73 -10.11
N GLU A 433 26.13 -29.89 -9.63
CA GLU A 433 27.07 -29.01 -10.35
C GLU A 433 26.70 -28.41 -11.72
N GLY A 434 26.67 -27.06 -11.77
CA GLY A 434 27.16 -26.29 -12.93
C GLY A 434 26.13 -25.64 -13.87
N ALA A 435 26.12 -24.30 -13.88
CA ALA A 435 25.69 -23.37 -14.95
C ALA A 435 24.19 -23.26 -15.38
N GLY A 436 23.71 -22.00 -15.46
CA GLY A 436 22.58 -21.60 -16.32
C GLY A 436 21.25 -21.21 -15.63
N LYS A 437 20.93 -19.91 -15.60
CA LYS A 437 19.74 -19.28 -14.96
C LYS A 437 18.37 -19.56 -15.63
N THR A 438 18.15 -20.65 -16.37
CA THR A 438 16.88 -20.84 -17.13
C THR A 438 16.14 -22.16 -16.89
N GLY A 439 16.67 -23.11 -16.12
CA GLY A 439 15.99 -24.39 -15.86
C GLY A 439 15.76 -25.29 -17.10
N LEU A 440 16.22 -24.86 -18.29
CA LEU A 440 16.17 -25.56 -19.56
C LEU A 440 17.54 -26.20 -19.84
N GLY A 441 17.57 -27.42 -20.37
CA GLY A 441 18.83 -28.06 -20.78
C GLY A 441 19.56 -27.27 -21.87
N GLU A 442 20.90 -27.34 -21.90
CA GLU A 442 21.75 -26.53 -22.80
C GLU A 442 21.38 -26.66 -24.28
N GLU A 443 21.07 -27.87 -24.75
CA GLU A 443 20.62 -28.12 -26.12
C GLU A 443 19.29 -27.42 -26.45
N ARG A 444 18.36 -27.41 -25.49
CA ARG A 444 17.06 -26.73 -25.66
C ARG A 444 17.26 -25.23 -25.74
N LEU A 445 18.07 -24.68 -24.85
CA LEU A 445 18.36 -23.25 -24.84
C LEU A 445 19.06 -22.79 -26.13
N ALA A 446 19.98 -23.60 -26.66
CA ALA A 446 20.64 -23.32 -27.94
C ALA A 446 19.64 -23.30 -29.11
N SER A 447 18.73 -24.28 -29.16
CA SER A 447 17.67 -24.34 -30.18
C SER A 447 16.72 -23.13 -30.13
N LEU A 448 16.35 -22.68 -28.93
CA LEU A 448 15.48 -21.51 -28.76
C LEU A 448 16.17 -20.21 -29.17
N LYS A 449 17.46 -20.03 -28.83
CA LYS A 449 18.25 -18.86 -29.25
C LYS A 449 18.46 -18.81 -30.77
N ASP A 450 18.61 -19.96 -31.42
CA ASP A 450 18.64 -20.01 -32.88
C ASP A 450 17.30 -19.57 -33.50
N LEU A 451 16.18 -19.92 -32.85
CA LEU A 451 14.87 -19.44 -33.28
C LEU A 451 14.68 -17.93 -33.04
N GLU A 452 15.16 -17.37 -31.92
CA GLU A 452 15.16 -15.90 -31.69
C GLU A 452 15.85 -15.13 -32.83
N ASN A 453 16.98 -15.66 -33.32
CA ASN A 453 17.69 -15.07 -34.45
C ASN A 453 16.88 -15.13 -35.75
N ARG A 454 16.17 -16.24 -36.01
CA ARG A 454 15.28 -16.38 -37.17
C ARG A 454 14.04 -15.49 -37.07
N LEU A 455 13.53 -15.27 -35.86
CA LEU A 455 12.42 -14.36 -35.59
C LEU A 455 12.83 -12.88 -35.67
N GLY A 456 14.12 -12.58 -35.48
CA GLY A 456 14.60 -11.21 -35.31
C GLY A 456 14.11 -10.56 -34.00
N HIS A 457 13.78 -11.37 -32.99
CA HIS A 457 13.24 -10.93 -31.71
C HIS A 457 13.96 -11.64 -30.55
N GLN A 458 14.44 -10.87 -29.57
CA GLN A 458 15.03 -11.41 -28.33
C GLN A 458 14.03 -11.28 -27.18
N PHE A 459 13.67 -12.42 -26.60
CA PHE A 459 12.74 -12.48 -25.48
C PHE A 459 13.46 -12.11 -24.18
N LYS A 460 12.85 -11.24 -23.38
CA LYS A 460 13.33 -10.93 -22.02
C LYS A 460 13.30 -12.18 -21.12
N ASP A 461 12.35 -13.07 -21.37
CA ASP A 461 12.23 -14.38 -20.76
C ASP A 461 11.95 -15.43 -21.84
N ILE A 462 12.98 -16.22 -22.16
CA ILE A 462 12.93 -17.25 -23.20
C ILE A 462 11.96 -18.40 -22.88
N GLY A 463 11.49 -18.49 -21.63
CA GLY A 463 10.48 -19.45 -21.22
C GLY A 463 9.13 -19.24 -21.91
N TRP A 464 8.81 -18.03 -22.36
CA TRP A 464 7.61 -17.77 -23.18
C TRP A 464 7.71 -18.42 -24.56
N LEU A 465 8.89 -18.34 -25.19
CA LEU A 465 9.16 -19.02 -26.45
C LEU A 465 9.13 -20.55 -26.28
N ASP A 466 9.67 -21.05 -25.17
CA ASP A 466 9.61 -22.49 -24.85
C ASP A 466 8.17 -22.99 -24.68
N LYS A 467 7.34 -22.22 -23.96
CA LYS A 467 5.91 -22.51 -23.78
C LYS A 467 5.15 -22.46 -25.12
N ALA A 468 5.42 -21.47 -25.97
CA ALA A 468 4.81 -21.37 -27.30
C ALA A 468 5.07 -22.61 -28.17
N LEU A 469 6.20 -23.28 -27.95
CA LEU A 469 6.64 -24.49 -28.65
C LEU A 469 6.28 -25.79 -27.93
N THR A 470 5.50 -25.73 -26.85
CA THR A 470 5.10 -26.91 -26.06
C THR A 470 3.66 -27.31 -26.39
N HIS A 471 3.49 -28.37 -27.17
CA HIS A 471 2.16 -28.88 -27.50
C HIS A 471 1.52 -29.60 -26.31
N LYS A 472 0.19 -29.55 -26.21
CA LYS A 472 -0.57 -30.22 -25.15
C LYS A 472 -0.24 -31.70 -24.98
N SER A 473 0.02 -32.44 -26.05
CA SER A 473 0.37 -33.87 -25.96
C SER A 473 1.68 -34.11 -25.21
N PHE A 474 2.64 -33.18 -25.29
CA PHE A 474 3.87 -33.23 -24.51
C PHE A 474 3.61 -32.83 -23.06
N ALA A 475 2.80 -31.79 -22.84
CA ALA A 475 2.41 -31.35 -21.50
C ALA A 475 1.70 -32.46 -20.71
N TYR A 476 0.72 -33.14 -21.33
CA TYR A 476 0.02 -34.29 -20.74
C TYR A 476 0.94 -35.48 -20.46
N GLN A 477 2.00 -35.67 -21.25
CA GLN A 477 2.97 -36.74 -21.01
C GLN A 477 3.85 -36.46 -19.78
N ILE A 478 4.18 -35.19 -19.53
CA ILE A 478 5.01 -34.79 -18.38
C ILE A 478 4.18 -34.70 -17.09
N TYR A 479 2.92 -34.28 -17.19
CA TYR A 479 2.02 -34.11 -16.04
C TYR A 479 0.74 -34.98 -16.16
N PRO A 480 0.87 -36.32 -16.17
CA PRO A 480 -0.29 -37.20 -16.24
C PRO A 480 -1.19 -37.02 -15.02
N GLN A 481 -2.51 -36.98 -15.23
CA GLN A 481 -3.54 -36.80 -14.20
C GLN A 481 -3.61 -35.40 -13.54
N GLN A 482 -2.92 -34.40 -14.09
CA GLN A 482 -3.06 -32.99 -13.71
C GLN A 482 -3.49 -32.16 -14.93
N GLY A 483 -4.79 -32.21 -15.25
CA GLY A 483 -5.36 -31.57 -16.45
C GLY A 483 -5.11 -30.07 -16.52
N GLU A 484 -5.24 -29.37 -15.40
CA GLU A 484 -4.99 -27.92 -15.31
C GLU A 484 -3.51 -27.57 -15.52
N LEU A 485 -2.60 -28.31 -14.88
CA LEU A 485 -1.16 -28.07 -15.05
C LEU A 485 -0.74 -28.30 -16.50
N SER A 486 -1.23 -29.37 -17.13
CA SER A 486 -0.97 -29.70 -18.54
C SER A 486 -1.42 -28.59 -19.49
N ALA A 487 -2.59 -27.98 -19.24
CA ALA A 487 -3.06 -26.84 -20.02
C ALA A 487 -2.17 -25.60 -19.82
N MET A 488 -1.70 -25.34 -18.60
CA MET A 488 -0.87 -24.16 -18.29
C MET A 488 0.52 -24.17 -18.92
N VAL A 489 1.13 -25.34 -19.13
CA VAL A 489 2.44 -25.48 -19.81
C VAL A 489 2.30 -25.63 -21.32
N SER A 490 1.10 -25.91 -21.82
CA SER A 490 0.85 -26.00 -23.26
C SER A 490 0.80 -24.63 -23.92
N ASN A 491 0.93 -24.64 -25.23
CA ASN A 491 0.85 -23.46 -26.09
C ASN A 491 -0.57 -22.92 -26.29
N GLU A 492 -1.63 -23.61 -25.84
CA GLU A 492 -3.04 -23.27 -26.15
C GLU A 492 -3.45 -21.86 -25.69
N VAL A 493 -2.91 -21.36 -24.56
CA VAL A 493 -3.20 -19.98 -24.09
C VAL A 493 -2.51 -18.93 -24.97
N LEU A 494 -1.30 -19.22 -25.44
CA LEU A 494 -0.56 -18.32 -26.31
C LEU A 494 -1.13 -18.34 -27.73
N GLU A 495 -1.61 -19.50 -28.19
CA GLU A 495 -2.37 -19.65 -29.44
C GLU A 495 -3.58 -18.71 -29.44
N PHE A 496 -4.39 -18.73 -28.37
CA PHE A 496 -5.57 -17.86 -28.24
C PHE A 496 -5.23 -16.36 -28.34
N LEU A 497 -4.17 -15.91 -27.66
CA LEU A 497 -3.72 -14.52 -27.75
C LEU A 497 -3.14 -14.21 -29.14
N GLY A 498 -2.35 -15.13 -29.67
CA GLY A 498 -1.66 -15.04 -30.94
C GLY A 498 -2.58 -14.82 -32.12
N ASP A 499 -3.70 -15.55 -32.20
CA ASP A 499 -4.69 -15.38 -33.26
C ASP A 499 -5.26 -13.93 -33.29
N ALA A 500 -5.59 -13.38 -32.12
CA ALA A 500 -6.11 -12.02 -32.01
C ALA A 500 -5.06 -10.97 -32.41
N VAL A 501 -3.82 -11.12 -31.92
CA VAL A 501 -2.70 -10.21 -32.24
C VAL A 501 -2.36 -10.27 -33.72
N LEU A 502 -2.26 -11.47 -34.28
CA LEU A 502 -1.97 -11.69 -35.69
C LEU A 502 -3.07 -11.09 -36.57
N SER A 503 -4.33 -11.31 -36.22
CA SER A 503 -5.47 -10.74 -36.93
C SER A 503 -5.43 -9.20 -36.94
N LEU A 504 -5.07 -8.57 -35.83
CA LEU A 504 -4.89 -7.12 -35.75
C LEU A 504 -3.71 -6.64 -36.61
N ALA A 505 -2.53 -7.26 -36.46
CA ALA A 505 -1.32 -6.89 -37.19
C ALA A 505 -1.51 -7.01 -38.71
N VAL A 506 -2.09 -8.12 -39.17
CA VAL A 506 -2.41 -8.33 -40.59
C VAL A 506 -3.45 -7.32 -41.07
N SER A 507 -4.48 -7.01 -40.27
CA SER A 507 -5.46 -5.97 -40.62
C SER A 507 -4.79 -4.61 -40.81
N HIS A 508 -3.88 -4.25 -39.91
CA HIS A 508 -3.13 -2.98 -39.98
C HIS A 508 -2.22 -2.92 -41.21
N LEU A 509 -1.45 -3.98 -41.49
CA LEU A 509 -0.59 -4.05 -42.67
C LEU A 509 -1.38 -4.00 -43.98
N LEU A 510 -2.55 -4.63 -44.04
CA LEU A 510 -3.43 -4.59 -45.21
C LEU A 510 -3.97 -3.18 -45.45
N LEU A 511 -4.36 -2.46 -44.40
CA LEU A 511 -4.80 -1.06 -44.51
C LEU A 511 -3.67 -0.15 -45.02
N GLN A 512 -2.45 -0.32 -44.53
CA GLN A 512 -1.30 0.45 -45.01
C GLN A 512 -0.93 0.13 -46.45
N ARG A 513 -1.02 -1.15 -46.84
CA ARG A 513 -0.60 -1.61 -48.18
C ARG A 513 -1.65 -1.36 -49.26
N PHE A 514 -2.93 -1.35 -48.89
CA PHE A 514 -4.07 -1.21 -49.80
C PHE A 514 -5.08 -0.16 -49.28
N PRO A 515 -4.70 1.12 -49.17
CA PRO A 515 -5.54 2.16 -48.55
C PRO A 515 -6.88 2.39 -49.28
N GLU A 516 -6.93 2.14 -50.59
CA GLU A 516 -8.11 2.33 -51.44
C GLU A 516 -8.97 1.05 -51.59
N ALA A 517 -8.61 -0.05 -50.93
CA ALA A 517 -9.36 -1.31 -51.05
C ALA A 517 -10.63 -1.30 -50.20
N GLN A 518 -11.73 -1.81 -50.77
CA GLN A 518 -12.99 -1.97 -50.04
C GLN A 518 -12.88 -3.02 -48.93
N GLU A 519 -13.64 -2.84 -47.84
CA GLU A 519 -13.66 -3.71 -46.66
C GLU A 519 -13.75 -5.20 -47.02
N GLY A 520 -14.67 -5.60 -47.90
CA GLY A 520 -14.83 -7.00 -48.29
C GLY A 520 -13.59 -7.61 -48.97
N THR A 521 -12.78 -6.81 -49.66
CA THR A 521 -11.50 -7.25 -50.24
C THR A 521 -10.44 -7.42 -49.16
N LEU A 522 -10.36 -6.49 -48.21
CA LEU A 522 -9.44 -6.54 -47.07
C LEU A 522 -9.75 -7.75 -46.17
N SER A 523 -11.03 -7.98 -45.87
CA SER A 523 -11.49 -9.13 -45.07
C SER A 523 -11.15 -10.47 -45.72
N LYS A 524 -11.31 -10.61 -47.06
CA LYS A 524 -10.88 -11.81 -47.80
C LYS A 524 -9.37 -12.02 -47.80
N LYS A 525 -8.59 -10.93 -47.91
CA LYS A 525 -7.12 -11.00 -47.86
C LYS A 525 -6.65 -11.40 -46.46
N ARG A 526 -7.24 -10.81 -45.42
CA ARG A 526 -6.94 -11.16 -44.02
C ARG A 526 -7.23 -12.63 -43.77
N SER A 527 -8.43 -13.11 -44.08
CA SER A 527 -8.79 -14.52 -43.86
C SER A 527 -7.89 -15.48 -44.64
N HIS A 528 -7.40 -15.08 -45.83
CA HIS A 528 -6.40 -15.89 -46.53
C HIS A 528 -5.03 -15.88 -45.83
N LEU A 529 -4.59 -14.77 -45.26
CA LEU A 529 -3.29 -14.67 -44.60
C LEU A 529 -3.26 -15.38 -43.23
N VAL A 530 -4.37 -15.35 -42.48
CA VAL A 530 -4.47 -15.96 -41.15
C VAL A 530 -5.07 -17.37 -41.14
N LYS A 531 -5.41 -17.95 -42.29
CA LYS A 531 -5.90 -19.34 -42.33
C LYS A 531 -4.80 -20.34 -42.01
N GLN A 532 -5.18 -21.45 -41.39
CA GLN A 532 -4.30 -22.55 -40.97
C GLN A 532 -3.21 -22.94 -41.99
N SER A 533 -3.55 -23.10 -43.28
CA SER A 533 -2.55 -23.50 -44.29
C SER A 533 -1.47 -22.44 -44.53
N SER A 534 -1.81 -21.16 -44.42
CA SER A 534 -0.85 -20.06 -44.57
C SER A 534 0.05 -19.97 -43.35
N LEU A 535 -0.51 -20.13 -42.15
CA LEU A 535 0.26 -20.14 -40.91
C LEU A 535 1.21 -21.34 -40.85
N ALA A 536 0.76 -22.52 -41.24
CA ALA A 536 1.63 -23.71 -41.36
C ALA A 536 2.78 -23.49 -42.36
N PHE A 537 2.54 -22.78 -43.46
CA PHE A 537 3.59 -22.40 -44.40
C PHE A 537 4.62 -21.47 -43.73
N PHE A 538 4.19 -20.42 -43.04
CA PHE A 538 5.10 -19.51 -42.34
C PHE A 538 5.84 -20.17 -41.16
N SER A 539 5.23 -21.17 -40.51
CA SER A 539 5.93 -22.01 -39.52
C SER A 539 7.10 -22.77 -40.14
N GLY A 540 6.95 -23.26 -41.37
CA GLY A 540 8.01 -23.94 -42.12
C GLY A 540 9.15 -23.00 -42.50
N GLU A 541 8.85 -21.77 -42.89
CA GLU A 541 9.88 -20.74 -43.14
C GLU A 541 10.70 -20.44 -41.87
N LEU A 542 10.04 -20.44 -40.71
CA LEU A 542 10.67 -20.31 -39.39
C LEU A 542 11.19 -21.64 -38.84
N LYS A 543 11.06 -22.76 -39.56
CA LYS A 543 11.36 -24.14 -39.16
C LYS A 543 10.93 -24.49 -37.73
N LEU A 544 9.69 -24.16 -37.35
CA LEU A 544 9.17 -24.39 -36.00
C LEU A 544 9.03 -25.89 -35.68
N GLU A 545 8.89 -26.76 -36.68
CA GLU A 545 8.82 -28.21 -36.54
C GLU A 545 10.04 -28.82 -35.82
N HIS A 546 11.20 -28.19 -35.93
CA HIS A 546 12.42 -28.62 -35.24
C HIS A 546 12.42 -28.23 -33.76
N CYS A 547 11.71 -27.16 -33.41
CA CYS A 547 11.65 -26.63 -32.05
C CYS A 547 10.40 -27.10 -31.28
N LEU A 548 9.42 -27.72 -31.94
CA LEU A 548 8.20 -28.22 -31.31
C LEU A 548 8.44 -29.43 -30.40
N LEU A 549 7.88 -29.34 -29.18
CA LEU A 549 7.81 -30.44 -28.22
C LEU A 549 6.46 -31.15 -28.34
N LEU A 550 6.50 -32.43 -28.71
CA LEU A 550 5.33 -33.29 -28.91
C LEU A 550 5.45 -34.54 -28.04
N GLY A 551 4.32 -35.00 -27.49
CA GLY A 551 4.28 -36.29 -26.80
C GLY A 551 4.57 -37.45 -27.76
N LYS A 552 5.09 -38.57 -27.25
CA LYS A 552 5.56 -39.73 -28.05
C LYS A 552 4.52 -40.22 -29.06
N GLY A 553 3.24 -40.30 -28.66
CA GLY A 553 2.15 -40.71 -29.55
C GLY A 553 1.86 -39.70 -30.66
N GLU A 554 1.93 -38.40 -30.37
CA GLU A 554 1.73 -37.35 -31.39
C GLU A 554 2.90 -37.30 -32.37
N LEU A 555 4.12 -37.51 -31.87
CA LEU A 555 5.32 -37.58 -32.70
C LEU A 555 5.28 -38.78 -33.66
N GLN A 556 4.84 -39.96 -33.19
CA GLN A 556 4.67 -41.16 -34.02
C GLN A 556 3.59 -41.00 -35.11
N ASN A 557 2.59 -40.16 -34.85
CA ASN A 557 1.53 -39.83 -35.80
C ASN A 557 1.91 -38.67 -36.75
N GLY A 558 3.19 -38.36 -36.90
CA GLY A 558 3.66 -37.31 -37.81
C GLY A 558 3.29 -35.90 -37.36
N GLY A 559 3.11 -35.64 -36.06
CA GLY A 559 2.64 -34.34 -35.56
C GLY A 559 3.46 -33.13 -35.99
N LYS A 560 4.76 -33.32 -36.30
CA LYS A 560 5.64 -32.26 -36.82
C LYS A 560 5.30 -31.81 -38.24
N GLU A 561 4.53 -32.60 -38.99
CA GLU A 561 4.13 -32.33 -40.37
C GLU A 561 2.66 -31.90 -40.45
N LYS A 562 1.91 -31.96 -39.34
CA LYS A 562 0.50 -31.59 -39.29
C LYS A 562 0.33 -30.08 -39.37
N SER A 563 -0.37 -29.63 -40.41
CA SER A 563 -0.63 -28.19 -40.62
C SER A 563 -1.39 -27.54 -39.47
N SER A 564 -2.24 -28.26 -38.74
CA SER A 564 -2.93 -27.72 -37.56
C SER A 564 -1.94 -27.42 -36.43
N ILE A 565 -1.05 -28.35 -36.10
CA ILE A 565 -0.06 -28.17 -35.02
C ILE A 565 0.91 -27.04 -35.37
N LEU A 566 1.36 -26.98 -36.62
CA LEU A 566 2.26 -25.92 -37.08
C LEU A 566 1.60 -24.55 -37.08
N ALA A 567 0.33 -24.44 -37.48
CA ALA A 567 -0.42 -23.18 -37.41
C ALA A 567 -0.57 -22.69 -35.97
N ASN A 568 -1.01 -23.56 -35.06
CA ASN A 568 -1.17 -23.24 -33.65
C ASN A 568 0.17 -22.82 -33.00
N ALA A 569 1.27 -23.47 -33.39
CA ALA A 569 2.61 -23.08 -32.94
C ALA A 569 3.00 -21.67 -33.42
N TYR A 570 2.65 -21.32 -34.67
CA TYR A 570 2.87 -19.98 -35.20
C TYR A 570 2.14 -18.92 -34.38
N GLU A 571 0.85 -19.14 -34.16
CA GLU A 571 0.01 -18.24 -33.35
C GLU A 571 0.57 -18.13 -31.94
N ALA A 572 0.93 -19.24 -31.31
CA ALA A 572 1.53 -19.21 -29.99
C ALA A 572 2.86 -18.45 -29.93
N VAL A 573 3.69 -18.51 -30.98
CA VAL A 573 4.93 -17.71 -31.06
C VAL A 573 4.59 -16.22 -31.19
N ILE A 574 3.62 -15.85 -32.02
CA ILE A 574 3.13 -14.46 -32.10
C ILE A 574 2.56 -14.01 -30.75
N GLY A 575 1.81 -14.86 -30.05
CA GLY A 575 1.28 -14.54 -28.72
C GLY A 575 2.34 -14.43 -27.63
N ALA A 576 3.54 -15.00 -27.84
CA ALA A 576 4.67 -14.86 -26.94
C ALA A 576 5.44 -13.55 -27.15
N ILE A 577 5.48 -13.05 -28.39
CA ILE A 577 6.14 -11.78 -28.80
C ILE A 577 5.31 -10.60 -28.28
#